data_AF-A0A1B7NA22-F1
#
_entry.id   AF-A0A1B7NA22-F1
#
_cell.length_a   1.000
_cell.length_b   1.000
_cell.length_c   1.000
_cell.angle_alpha   90.00
_cell.angle_beta   90.00
_cell.angle_gamma   90.00
#
_symmetry.space_group_name_H-M   'P 1'
#
loop_
_entity.id
_entity.type
_entity.pdbx_description
1 polymer ?
#
loop_
_entity_poly.entity_id
_entity_poly.type
_entity_poly.pdbx_seq_one_letter_code
_entity_poly.pdbx_strand_id
1 'polypeptide(L)'
;MSDSLQHLDGTQLDTKEWVLEAETEYRFELDPGSSLAIKLAHGQAEVFGAELAEGKTYLFGAECKAAVFTWQGCTLEISRPSTEYVSEETPMAAYANVHIAFEQMRVRALRILHGSPASDDDPNANAEPPRVLVLGPENSGKTTVCKILTNYAVRAGQNWSPTLVNVDPSEGGWAVPGAISAAPIRSPIATASPANPLGSAATSAPTALSSNALIPLSYWYGHAETKKNPLLLDRLIRNLGENIGERDDNDPEGRVSGVIVDTPSSFASSSGTAPDNRHTLIKACVDAFRINVILVVGHEKLNVEMQRLFGSRFTVVKIPKSGGVVELDHSYRERVRNYQLHTYMYGQKIDPPPDVTSAMVGGEADIDLILSPSSCIIKFGELAIYRIGAESLAPSSALPIGAARTLSEMQPVLVDPASSSSGLLNSILALLAPFNPDESERYDEEILDLNVIGFLVVTNIDAPHRKMTILAPNQGSLAGKTALLGSFDWQE
;
A
#
# COMPACT_ATOMS: atom_id res chain seq x y z
N MET A 1 4.02 -6.55 71.29
CA MET A 1 5.01 -7.11 70.35
C MET A 1 4.34 -8.25 69.61
N SER A 2 3.86 -7.97 68.41
CA SER A 2 3.49 -8.98 67.40
C SER A 2 3.35 -8.24 66.08
N ASP A 3 4.46 -8.11 65.38
CA ASP A 3 4.51 -7.87 63.94
C ASP A 3 3.84 -9.04 63.22
N SER A 4 3.05 -8.77 62.19
CA SER A 4 2.76 -9.69 61.08
C SER A 4 2.18 -8.91 59.90
N LEU A 5 3.10 -8.37 59.09
CA LEU A 5 3.11 -8.34 57.62
C LEU A 5 1.75 -8.22 56.91
N GLN A 6 1.42 -7.01 56.47
CA GLN A 6 0.56 -6.80 55.31
C GLN A 6 1.35 -7.21 54.06
N HIS A 7 0.88 -8.26 53.38
CA HIS A 7 1.28 -8.56 52.02
C HIS A 7 0.91 -7.38 51.11
N LEU A 8 1.92 -6.76 50.52
CA LEU A 8 1.78 -5.94 49.32
C LEU A 8 1.45 -6.91 48.18
N ASP A 9 0.16 -7.01 47.82
CA ASP A 9 -0.23 -7.61 46.55
C ASP A 9 0.41 -6.81 45.43
N GLY A 10 1.30 -7.46 44.69
CA GLY A 10 1.87 -6.92 43.46
C GLY A 10 0.77 -6.66 42.44
N THR A 11 0.86 -5.53 41.75
CA THR A 11 0.12 -5.22 40.53
C THR A 11 0.18 -6.42 39.57
N GLN A 12 -0.93 -7.15 39.50
CA GLN A 12 -1.11 -8.33 38.68
C GLN A 12 -1.16 -7.88 37.21
N LEU A 13 -0.28 -8.43 36.37
CA LEU A 13 -0.25 -8.19 34.92
C LEU A 13 -1.64 -8.46 34.34
N ASP A 14 -2.30 -7.44 33.80
CA ASP A 14 -3.66 -7.55 33.24
C ASP A 14 -3.62 -8.11 31.80
N THR A 15 -2.78 -9.12 31.59
CA THR A 15 -2.60 -9.87 30.34
C THR A 15 -3.41 -11.16 30.36
N LYS A 16 -4.12 -11.45 29.28
CA LYS A 16 -4.91 -12.67 29.12
C LYS A 16 -4.20 -13.65 28.19
N GLU A 17 -4.14 -14.90 28.61
CA GLU A 17 -3.65 -16.00 27.78
C GLU A 17 -4.75 -16.52 26.85
N TRP A 18 -4.38 -16.81 25.61
CA TRP A 18 -5.24 -17.40 24.59
C TRP A 18 -4.54 -18.59 23.94
N VAL A 19 -5.19 -19.75 24.00
CA VAL A 19 -4.75 -20.94 23.28
C VAL A 19 -5.56 -21.02 21.98
N LEU A 20 -4.86 -20.96 20.85
CA LEU A 20 -5.44 -21.12 19.52
C LEU A 20 -5.14 -22.52 19.03
N GLU A 21 -6.18 -23.23 18.61
CA GLU A 21 -6.06 -24.52 17.94
C GLU A 21 -5.54 -24.33 16.50
N ALA A 22 -5.05 -25.41 15.90
CA ALA A 22 -4.59 -25.41 14.51
C ALA A 22 -5.67 -24.89 13.55
N GLU A 23 -5.25 -24.11 12.55
CA GLU A 23 -6.08 -23.52 11.50
C GLU A 23 -7.13 -22.50 11.98
N THR A 24 -6.95 -21.97 13.20
CA THR A 24 -7.79 -20.89 13.75
C THR A 24 -7.06 -19.53 13.73
N GLU A 25 -7.83 -18.45 13.84
CA GLU A 25 -7.28 -17.10 14.01
C GLU A 25 -7.93 -16.32 15.15
N TYR A 26 -7.12 -15.54 15.85
CA TYR A 26 -7.57 -14.52 16.79
C TYR A 26 -7.72 -13.19 16.05
N ARG A 27 -8.93 -12.64 16.05
CA ARG A 27 -9.26 -11.37 15.38
C ARG A 27 -9.41 -10.27 16.41
N PHE A 28 -8.87 -9.10 16.11
CA PHE A 28 -8.99 -7.93 16.96
C PHE A 28 -9.22 -6.65 16.16
N GLU A 29 -9.88 -5.69 16.80
CA GLU A 29 -10.07 -4.34 16.32
C GLU A 29 -9.68 -3.35 17.42
N LEU A 30 -9.00 -2.27 17.04
CA LEU A 30 -8.61 -1.19 17.95
C LEU A 30 -9.44 0.07 17.68
N ASP A 31 -9.87 0.71 18.76
CA ASP A 31 -10.47 2.05 18.73
C ASP A 31 -9.41 3.16 18.51
N PRO A 32 -9.83 4.38 18.13
CA PRO A 32 -8.93 5.53 18.06
C PRO A 32 -8.17 5.76 19.37
N GLY A 33 -6.84 5.89 19.27
CA GLY A 33 -5.97 6.17 20.41
C GLY A 33 -5.66 4.97 21.32
N SER A 34 -6.15 3.76 21.02
CA SER A 34 -5.76 2.55 21.74
C SER A 34 -4.58 1.84 21.08
N SER A 35 -3.87 1.05 21.89
CA SER A 35 -2.80 0.16 21.44
C SER A 35 -3.00 -1.23 22.05
N LEU A 36 -2.39 -2.22 21.41
CA LEU A 36 -2.47 -3.63 21.79
C LEU A 36 -1.10 -4.26 21.73
N ALA A 37 -0.73 -4.98 22.78
CA ALA A 37 0.46 -5.81 22.82
C ALA A 37 0.06 -7.29 22.72
N ILE A 38 0.66 -8.00 21.77
CA ILE A 38 0.51 -9.45 21.60
C ILE A 38 1.89 -10.08 21.69
N LYS A 39 2.06 -11.02 22.62
CA LYS A 39 3.26 -11.84 22.72
C LYS A 39 2.93 -13.27 22.30
N LEU A 40 3.74 -13.84 21.41
CA LEU A 40 3.68 -15.26 21.11
C LEU A 40 4.42 -16.00 22.23
N ALA A 41 3.69 -16.67 23.12
CA ALA A 41 4.28 -17.38 24.25
C ALA A 41 4.87 -18.73 23.83
N HIS A 42 4.16 -19.46 22.95
CA HIS A 42 4.56 -20.76 22.44
C HIS A 42 3.90 -21.08 21.09
N GLY A 43 4.56 -21.88 20.25
CA GLY A 43 4.01 -22.37 18.98
C GLY A 43 4.33 -21.47 17.79
N GLN A 44 3.51 -21.53 16.74
CA GLN A 44 3.71 -20.74 15.52
C GLN A 44 2.48 -19.90 15.22
N ALA A 45 2.68 -18.61 14.95
CA ALA A 45 1.61 -17.69 14.60
C ALA A 45 2.09 -16.70 13.55
N GLU A 46 1.16 -16.21 12.74
CA GLU A 46 1.43 -15.21 11.71
C GLU A 46 0.34 -14.15 11.62
N VAL A 47 0.73 -12.92 11.31
CA VAL A 47 -0.19 -11.83 10.94
C VAL A 47 -0.05 -11.61 9.45
N PHE A 48 -1.09 -11.99 8.71
CA PHE A 48 -1.13 -11.88 7.24
C PHE A 48 0.11 -12.48 6.55
N GLY A 49 0.54 -13.65 7.02
CA GLY A 49 1.69 -14.39 6.50
C GLY A 49 3.06 -13.95 7.01
N ALA A 50 3.17 -12.90 7.83
CA ALA A 50 4.40 -12.56 8.54
C ALA A 50 4.46 -13.27 9.90
N GLU A 51 5.48 -14.08 10.13
CA GLU A 51 5.64 -14.87 11.36
C GLU A 51 5.91 -13.98 12.57
N LEU A 52 5.32 -14.36 13.70
CA LEU A 52 5.66 -13.84 15.01
C LEU A 52 6.76 -14.72 15.60
N ALA A 53 7.78 -14.10 16.21
CA ALA A 53 8.84 -14.82 16.90
C ALA A 53 8.40 -15.15 18.34
N GLU A 54 8.63 -16.40 18.75
CA GLU A 54 8.32 -16.86 20.10
C GLU A 54 9.08 -16.03 21.16
N GLY A 55 8.40 -15.70 22.25
CA GLY A 55 8.89 -14.86 23.34
C GLY A 55 8.93 -13.36 23.03
N LYS A 56 8.61 -12.92 21.80
CA LYS A 56 8.58 -11.51 21.42
C LYS A 56 7.18 -10.91 21.54
N THR A 57 7.14 -9.66 21.99
CA THR A 57 5.93 -8.84 22.10
C THR A 57 5.85 -7.86 20.93
N TYR A 58 4.70 -7.82 20.26
CA TYR A 58 4.42 -6.97 19.11
C TYR A 58 3.33 -5.95 19.45
N LEU A 59 3.55 -4.69 19.10
CA LEU A 59 2.58 -3.60 19.26
C LEU A 59 1.76 -3.38 18.00
N PHE A 60 0.47 -3.15 18.23
CA PHE A 60 -0.50 -2.72 17.23
C PHE A 60 -1.16 -1.43 17.70
N GLY A 61 -1.46 -0.53 16.76
CA GLY A 61 -2.03 0.78 17.07
C GLY A 61 -2.64 1.47 15.86
N ALA A 62 -3.03 2.74 16.02
CA ALA A 62 -3.66 3.55 14.98
C ALA A 62 -4.89 2.87 14.36
N GLU A 63 -5.78 2.35 15.21
CA GLU A 63 -7.02 1.65 14.79
C GLU A 63 -6.75 0.40 13.93
N CYS A 64 -5.66 -0.31 14.21
CA CYS A 64 -5.34 -1.55 13.52
C CYS A 64 -6.47 -2.59 13.69
N LYS A 65 -6.87 -3.19 12.57
CA LYS A 65 -7.80 -4.32 12.51
C LYS A 65 -7.07 -5.47 11.85
N ALA A 66 -6.81 -6.55 12.59
CA ALA A 66 -6.01 -7.66 12.08
C ALA A 66 -6.39 -9.00 12.68
N ALA A 67 -5.77 -10.06 12.14
CA ALA A 67 -5.92 -11.42 12.61
C ALA A 67 -4.54 -12.06 12.83
N VAL A 68 -4.39 -12.76 13.95
CA VAL A 68 -3.25 -13.63 14.25
C VAL A 68 -3.70 -15.06 13.96
N PHE A 69 -3.16 -15.66 12.91
CA PHE A 69 -3.52 -17.00 12.45
C PHE A 69 -2.44 -18.01 12.84
N THR A 70 -2.83 -19.27 13.05
CA THR A 70 -1.88 -20.37 13.28
C THR A 70 -2.21 -21.61 12.43
N TRP A 71 -1.18 -22.20 11.82
CA TRP A 71 -1.32 -23.48 11.10
C TRP A 71 -1.27 -24.70 12.04
N GLN A 72 -0.57 -24.60 13.18
CA GLN A 72 -0.24 -25.75 14.04
C GLN A 72 -0.73 -25.62 15.47
N GLY A 73 -1.29 -24.47 15.84
CA GLY A 73 -1.63 -24.09 17.19
C GLY A 73 -0.58 -23.20 17.84
N CYS A 74 -1.02 -22.31 18.72
CA CYS A 74 -0.15 -21.42 19.47
C CYS A 74 -0.79 -20.91 20.76
N THR A 75 0.03 -20.37 21.65
CA THR A 75 -0.40 -19.65 22.85
C THR A 75 0.01 -18.19 22.74
N LEU A 76 -0.96 -17.28 22.88
CA LEU A 76 -0.77 -15.84 22.84
C LEU A 76 -1.00 -15.25 24.24
N GLU A 77 -0.16 -14.30 24.64
CA GLU A 77 -0.38 -13.42 25.79
C GLU A 77 -0.77 -12.03 25.26
N ILE A 78 -1.95 -11.54 25.63
CA ILE A 78 -2.54 -10.34 25.00
C ILE A 78 -2.97 -9.33 26.07
N SER A 79 -2.62 -8.05 25.89
CA SER A 79 -3.19 -6.93 26.69
C SER A 79 -4.64 -6.64 26.27
N ARG A 80 -5.52 -6.11 27.12
CA ARG A 80 -6.96 -5.91 26.77
C ARG A 80 -7.18 -5.09 25.47
N PRO A 81 -7.75 -5.65 24.39
CA PRO A 81 -8.15 -4.91 23.19
C PRO A 81 -9.58 -4.34 23.29
N SER A 82 -9.99 -3.53 22.30
CA SER A 82 -11.35 -2.98 22.21
C SER A 82 -12.39 -4.02 21.81
N THR A 83 -12.09 -4.88 20.84
CA THR A 83 -12.95 -6.00 20.42
C THR A 83 -12.07 -7.19 20.02
N GLU A 84 -12.45 -8.39 20.44
CA GLU A 84 -11.68 -9.63 20.24
C GLU A 84 -12.58 -10.86 20.11
N TYR A 85 -12.19 -11.81 19.25
CA TYR A 85 -12.78 -13.15 19.21
C TYR A 85 -11.89 -14.12 18.43
N VAL A 86 -12.03 -15.43 18.70
CA VAL A 86 -11.38 -16.51 17.93
C VAL A 86 -12.34 -17.01 16.85
N SER A 87 -11.81 -17.29 15.66
CA SER A 87 -12.57 -17.83 14.54
C SER A 87 -11.94 -19.11 14.02
N GLU A 88 -12.76 -20.15 13.85
CA GLU A 88 -12.38 -21.44 13.25
C GLU A 88 -12.60 -21.45 11.72
N GLU A 89 -13.40 -20.53 11.20
CA GLU A 89 -13.71 -20.45 9.76
C GLU A 89 -12.79 -19.44 9.08
N THR A 90 -11.75 -19.95 8.41
CA THR A 90 -10.75 -19.14 7.71
C THR A 90 -10.58 -19.59 6.25
N PRO A 91 -10.31 -18.67 5.31
CA PRO A 91 -10.00 -19.02 3.92
C PRO A 91 -8.52 -19.40 3.72
N MET A 92 -7.73 -19.58 4.78
CA MET A 92 -6.27 -19.70 4.70
C MET A 92 -5.81 -20.89 3.86
N ALA A 93 -6.51 -22.03 3.93
CA ALA A 93 -6.24 -23.19 3.07
C ALA A 93 -6.36 -22.86 1.58
N ALA A 94 -7.35 -22.05 1.18
CA ALA A 94 -7.50 -21.61 -0.20
C ALA A 94 -6.35 -20.68 -0.62
N TYR A 95 -5.93 -19.76 0.26
CA TYR A 95 -4.79 -18.87 -0.02
C TYR A 95 -3.47 -19.63 -0.10
N ALA A 96 -3.26 -20.64 0.76
CA ALA A 96 -2.10 -21.53 0.70
C ALA A 96 -2.06 -22.33 -0.61
N ASN A 97 -3.18 -22.86 -1.07
CA ASN A 97 -3.27 -23.56 -2.36
C ASN A 97 -2.91 -22.65 -3.54
N VAL A 98 -3.36 -21.39 -3.52
CA VAL A 98 -2.98 -20.38 -4.53
C VAL A 98 -1.49 -20.10 -4.48
N HIS A 99 -0.91 -19.94 -3.29
CA HIS A 99 0.52 -19.76 -3.13
C HIS A 99 1.32 -20.94 -3.70
N ILE A 100 0.92 -22.19 -3.43
CA ILE A 100 1.57 -23.40 -3.97
C ILE A 100 1.52 -23.41 -5.50
N ALA A 101 0.38 -23.05 -6.10
CA ALA A 101 0.26 -22.94 -7.56
C ALA A 101 1.21 -21.88 -8.14
N PHE A 102 1.32 -20.71 -7.48
CA PHE A 102 2.27 -19.67 -7.87
C PHE A 102 3.73 -20.10 -7.68
N GLU A 103 4.02 -20.86 -6.63
CA GLU A 103 5.35 -21.42 -6.39
C GLU A 103 5.78 -22.36 -7.53
N GLN A 104 4.86 -23.22 -7.99
CA GLN A 104 5.11 -24.07 -9.16
C GLN A 104 5.36 -23.26 -10.44
N MET A 105 4.70 -22.10 -10.61
CA MET A 105 5.00 -21.18 -11.72
C MET A 105 6.42 -20.60 -11.60
N ARG A 106 6.79 -20.10 -10.41
CA ARG A 106 8.14 -19.55 -10.17
C ARG A 106 9.25 -20.57 -10.38
N VAL A 107 9.10 -21.78 -9.83
CA VAL A 107 10.08 -22.87 -9.98
C VAL A 107 10.26 -23.26 -11.45
N ARG A 108 9.18 -23.33 -12.24
CA ARG A 108 9.27 -23.59 -13.69
C ARG A 108 10.01 -22.47 -14.42
N ALA A 109 9.66 -21.21 -14.13
CA ALA A 109 10.31 -20.05 -14.73
C ALA A 109 11.82 -20.00 -14.40
N LEU A 110 12.19 -20.26 -13.14
CA LEU A 110 13.58 -20.31 -12.67
C LEU A 110 14.37 -21.45 -13.35
N ARG A 111 13.77 -22.63 -13.50
CA ARG A 111 14.41 -23.76 -14.21
C ARG A 111 14.79 -23.39 -15.64
N ILE A 112 13.89 -22.72 -16.35
CA ILE A 112 14.12 -22.27 -17.74
C ILE A 112 15.20 -21.20 -17.78
N LEU A 113 15.16 -20.24 -16.85
CA LEU A 113 16.21 -19.21 -16.72
C LEU A 113 17.59 -19.84 -16.53
N HIS A 114 17.69 -20.91 -15.73
CA HIS A 114 18.94 -21.64 -15.47
C HIS A 114 19.30 -22.68 -16.55
N GLY A 115 18.50 -22.81 -17.63
CA GLY A 115 18.75 -23.80 -18.69
C GLY A 115 18.61 -25.26 -18.25
N SER A 116 17.87 -25.53 -17.18
CA SER A 116 17.60 -26.89 -16.72
C SER A 116 16.70 -27.64 -17.73
N PRO A 117 16.88 -28.96 -17.93
CA PRO A 117 16.06 -29.73 -18.86
C PRO A 117 14.58 -29.68 -18.48
N ALA A 118 13.71 -29.65 -19.49
CA ALA A 118 12.27 -29.72 -19.29
C ALA A 118 11.89 -31.00 -18.54
N SER A 119 11.01 -30.91 -17.56
CA SER A 119 10.43 -32.09 -16.91
C SER A 119 9.44 -32.76 -17.86
N ASP A 120 9.46 -34.09 -17.93
CA ASP A 120 8.54 -34.89 -18.77
C ASP A 120 7.06 -34.80 -18.33
N ASP A 121 6.79 -34.21 -17.16
CA ASP A 121 5.46 -34.22 -16.52
C ASP A 121 4.41 -33.33 -17.19
N ASP A 122 4.79 -32.26 -17.91
CA ASP A 122 3.86 -31.43 -18.70
C ASP A 122 4.58 -30.58 -19.77
N PRO A 123 4.58 -30.99 -21.05
CA PRO A 123 5.21 -30.22 -22.13
C PRO A 123 4.46 -28.92 -22.49
N ASN A 124 3.22 -28.73 -22.02
CA ASN A 124 2.39 -27.53 -22.27
C ASN A 124 2.31 -26.60 -21.05
N ALA A 125 3.02 -26.91 -19.97
CA ALA A 125 3.02 -26.11 -18.75
C ALA A 125 3.52 -24.69 -19.05
N ASN A 126 2.69 -23.66 -18.74
CA ASN A 126 3.10 -22.27 -18.89
C ASN A 126 4.38 -22.02 -18.07
N ALA A 127 5.42 -21.58 -18.78
CA ALA A 127 6.75 -21.29 -18.30
C ALA A 127 6.87 -19.92 -17.60
N GLU A 128 5.85 -19.09 -17.72
CA GLU A 128 5.88 -17.72 -17.21
C GLU A 128 5.75 -17.69 -15.68
N PRO A 129 6.47 -16.78 -15.01
CA PRO A 129 6.28 -16.53 -13.59
C PRO A 129 4.88 -15.95 -13.32
N PRO A 130 4.38 -16.03 -12.07
CA PRO A 130 3.05 -15.53 -11.74
C PRO A 130 3.02 -14.01 -11.85
N ARG A 131 2.14 -13.47 -12.70
CA ARG A 131 1.85 -12.03 -12.83
C ARG A 131 0.37 -11.84 -12.57
N VAL A 132 0.06 -11.43 -11.34
CA VAL A 132 -1.24 -11.62 -10.71
C VAL A 132 -1.95 -10.28 -10.52
N LEU A 133 -3.18 -10.17 -10.99
CA LEU A 133 -4.06 -9.03 -10.74
C LEU A 133 -5.17 -9.43 -9.77
N VAL A 134 -5.25 -8.76 -8.62
CA VAL A 134 -6.25 -9.06 -7.59
C VAL A 134 -7.41 -8.08 -7.69
N LEU A 135 -8.62 -8.58 -7.93
CA LEU A 135 -9.86 -7.82 -8.10
C LEU A 135 -10.87 -8.20 -7.03
N GLY A 136 -11.74 -7.27 -6.64
CA GLY A 136 -12.77 -7.53 -5.64
C GLY A 136 -13.45 -6.25 -5.15
N PRO A 137 -14.65 -6.35 -4.57
CA PRO A 137 -15.41 -5.19 -4.09
C PRO A 137 -14.71 -4.52 -2.92
N GLU A 138 -15.29 -3.42 -2.48
CA GLU A 138 -14.90 -2.76 -1.25
C GLU A 138 -14.97 -3.74 -0.07
N ASN A 139 -14.00 -3.65 0.85
CA ASN A 139 -13.95 -4.49 2.06
C ASN A 139 -14.01 -6.00 1.73
N SER A 140 -13.29 -6.45 0.69
CA SER A 140 -13.13 -7.88 0.35
C SER A 140 -11.84 -8.51 0.85
N GLY A 141 -10.88 -7.71 1.33
CA GLY A 141 -9.58 -8.19 1.83
C GLY A 141 -8.49 -8.34 0.76
N LYS A 142 -8.57 -7.58 -0.36
CA LYS A 142 -7.59 -7.65 -1.47
C LYS A 142 -6.16 -7.37 -0.99
N THR A 143 -5.94 -6.25 -0.31
CA THR A 143 -4.65 -5.85 0.26
C THR A 143 -4.09 -6.94 1.18
N THR A 144 -4.93 -7.54 2.03
CA THR A 144 -4.56 -8.65 2.92
C THR A 144 -4.15 -9.89 2.14
N VAL A 145 -4.90 -10.28 1.10
CA VAL A 145 -4.55 -11.42 0.23
C VAL A 145 -3.22 -11.16 -0.49
N CYS A 146 -3.04 -9.97 -1.07
CA CYS A 146 -1.79 -9.57 -1.71
C CYS A 146 -0.61 -9.68 -0.74
N LYS A 147 -0.79 -9.22 0.50
CA LYS A 147 0.21 -9.30 1.56
C LYS A 147 0.54 -10.74 1.96
N ILE A 148 -0.47 -11.59 2.18
CA ILE A 148 -0.29 -13.01 2.50
C ILE A 148 0.51 -13.73 1.40
N LEU A 149 0.09 -13.57 0.14
CA LEU A 149 0.72 -14.25 -1.00
C LEU A 149 2.17 -13.77 -1.22
N THR A 150 2.42 -12.48 -0.99
CA THR A 150 3.77 -11.89 -1.02
C THR A 150 4.63 -12.44 0.11
N ASN A 151 4.11 -12.46 1.34
CA ASN A 151 4.80 -12.97 2.52
C ASN A 151 5.12 -14.46 2.41
N TYR A 152 4.22 -15.26 1.88
CA TYR A 152 4.47 -16.68 1.62
C TYR A 152 5.53 -16.88 0.54
N ALA A 153 5.53 -16.06 -0.53
CA ALA A 153 6.57 -16.12 -1.54
C ALA A 153 7.97 -15.87 -0.95
N VAL A 154 8.16 -14.78 -0.19
CA VAL A 154 9.49 -14.48 0.40
C VAL A 154 9.90 -15.50 1.48
N ARG A 155 8.94 -16.20 2.10
CA ARG A 155 9.19 -17.27 3.10
C ARG A 155 9.48 -18.64 2.49
N ALA A 156 9.21 -18.88 1.21
CA ALA A 156 9.35 -20.19 0.58
C ALA A 156 10.82 -20.69 0.46
N GLY A 157 11.81 -19.88 0.85
CA GLY A 157 13.21 -20.29 0.99
C GLY A 157 14.04 -20.29 -0.30
N GLN A 158 13.48 -19.85 -1.44
CA GLN A 158 14.16 -19.71 -2.73
C GLN A 158 14.64 -18.26 -3.00
N ASN A 159 14.68 -17.41 -1.96
CA ASN A 159 15.02 -15.98 -2.06
C ASN A 159 14.16 -15.23 -3.09
N TRP A 160 12.89 -15.61 -3.24
CA TRP A 160 11.96 -14.89 -4.12
C TRP A 160 11.88 -13.42 -3.74
N SER A 161 11.88 -12.55 -4.75
CA SER A 161 11.68 -11.12 -4.63
C SER A 161 10.53 -10.63 -5.51
N PRO A 162 9.26 -11.01 -5.22
CA PRO A 162 8.13 -10.58 -6.01
C PRO A 162 8.00 -9.05 -6.00
N THR A 163 7.61 -8.47 -7.12
CA THR A 163 7.23 -7.05 -7.18
C THR A 163 5.78 -6.93 -6.73
N LEU A 164 5.56 -6.26 -5.60
CA LEU A 164 4.21 -5.91 -5.13
C LEU A 164 3.87 -4.52 -5.68
N VAL A 165 2.68 -4.40 -6.27
CA VAL A 165 2.19 -3.18 -6.91
C VAL A 165 0.86 -2.81 -6.26
N ASN A 166 0.71 -1.55 -5.86
CA ASN A 166 -0.56 -0.97 -5.44
C ASN A 166 -1.01 0.07 -6.47
N VAL A 167 -2.13 -0.19 -7.15
CA VAL A 167 -2.78 0.78 -8.04
C VAL A 167 -4.04 1.42 -7.44
N ASP A 168 -4.28 1.25 -6.13
CA ASP A 168 -5.31 1.99 -5.39
C ASP A 168 -4.73 3.30 -4.82
N PRO A 169 -5.04 4.45 -5.42
CA PRO A 169 -4.54 5.74 -4.93
C PRO A 169 -5.17 6.15 -3.60
N SER A 170 -6.24 5.50 -3.13
CA SER A 170 -6.82 5.81 -1.82
C SER A 170 -5.99 5.29 -0.64
N GLU A 171 -5.09 4.33 -0.88
CA GLU A 171 -4.29 3.67 0.15
C GLU A 171 -2.80 4.05 0.13
N GLY A 172 -2.25 4.58 -0.98
CA GLY A 172 -0.86 5.08 -1.07
C GLY A 172 0.25 4.01 -1.03
N GLY A 173 -0.02 2.81 -0.50
CA GLY A 173 0.93 1.71 -0.40
C GLY A 173 2.08 2.06 0.55
N TRP A 174 3.27 2.35 0.00
CA TRP A 174 4.46 2.84 0.72
C TRP A 174 4.62 4.36 0.69
N ALA A 175 3.84 5.01 -0.18
CA ALA A 175 3.79 6.45 -0.33
C ALA A 175 2.56 7.00 0.43
N VAL A 176 2.34 8.31 0.34
CA VAL A 176 1.15 8.95 0.89
C VAL A 176 -0.11 8.63 0.05
N PRO A 177 -1.33 8.75 0.61
CA PRO A 177 -2.57 8.68 -0.16
C PRO A 177 -2.54 9.63 -1.36
N GLY A 178 -3.02 9.15 -2.49
CA GLY A 178 -2.97 9.79 -3.80
C GLY A 178 -1.89 9.25 -4.72
N ALA A 179 -1.00 8.40 -4.23
CA ALA A 179 0.01 7.74 -5.04
C ALA A 179 -0.40 6.32 -5.45
N ILE A 180 0.04 5.90 -6.64
CA ILE A 180 0.19 4.48 -6.97
C ILE A 180 1.67 4.13 -6.91
N SER A 181 2.00 2.90 -6.51
CA SER A 181 3.39 2.55 -6.23
C SER A 181 3.71 1.07 -6.42
N ALA A 182 4.99 0.75 -6.56
CA ALA A 182 5.50 -0.61 -6.63
C ALA A 182 6.83 -0.75 -5.90
N ALA A 183 7.05 -1.90 -5.25
CA ALA A 183 8.32 -2.23 -4.62
C ALA A 183 8.62 -3.75 -4.73
N PRO A 184 9.90 -4.13 -4.97
CA PRO A 184 10.32 -5.52 -4.83
C PRO A 184 10.41 -5.88 -3.34
N ILE A 185 9.80 -6.99 -2.95
CA ILE A 185 9.72 -7.41 -1.55
C ILE A 185 10.66 -8.58 -1.32
N ARG A 186 11.55 -8.48 -0.32
CA ARG A 186 12.59 -9.51 -0.03
C ARG A 186 12.49 -10.12 1.37
N SER A 187 11.69 -9.53 2.24
CA SER A 187 11.39 -10.05 3.58
C SER A 187 9.90 -9.89 3.88
N PRO A 188 9.35 -10.68 4.81
CA PRO A 188 7.94 -10.58 5.17
C PRO A 188 7.55 -9.17 5.62
N ILE A 189 6.48 -8.66 5.05
CA ILE A 189 5.86 -7.39 5.41
C ILE A 189 5.07 -7.60 6.71
N ALA A 190 5.57 -7.03 7.81
CA ALA A 190 4.88 -7.04 9.09
C ALA A 190 3.65 -6.11 9.09
N THR A 191 2.72 -6.33 10.01
CA THR A 191 1.57 -5.45 10.25
C THR A 191 1.64 -4.95 11.69
N ALA A 192 1.55 -3.64 11.88
CA ALA A 192 1.44 -3.02 13.20
C ALA A 192 0.41 -1.86 13.21
N SER A 193 0.14 -1.27 12.04
CA SER A 193 -0.85 -0.22 11.87
C SER A 193 -1.41 -0.27 10.45
N PRO A 194 -2.56 0.38 10.18
CA PRO A 194 -3.04 0.60 8.82
C PRO A 194 -2.27 1.73 8.11
N ALA A 195 -1.35 2.42 8.78
CA ALA A 195 -0.59 3.54 8.20
C ALA A 195 0.47 3.06 7.18
N ASN A 196 1.02 1.86 7.37
CA ASN A 196 1.98 1.25 6.45
C ASN A 196 1.51 -0.16 6.07
N PRO A 197 0.41 -0.29 5.30
CA PRO A 197 -0.22 -1.58 5.08
C PRO A 197 0.69 -2.57 4.35
N LEU A 198 1.61 -2.07 3.51
CA LEU A 198 2.49 -2.86 2.66
C LEU A 198 3.98 -2.78 3.06
N GLY A 199 4.29 -2.23 4.24
CA GLY A 199 5.66 -2.00 4.73
C GLY A 199 6.05 -0.53 4.63
N SER A 200 7.32 -0.22 4.86
CA SER A 200 7.80 1.16 5.00
C SER A 200 8.93 1.49 4.03
N ALA A 201 8.95 2.73 3.56
CA ALA A 201 10.04 3.26 2.76
C ALA A 201 11.31 3.43 3.59
N ALA A 202 12.48 3.38 2.94
CA ALA A 202 13.78 3.56 3.57
C ALA A 202 13.91 4.92 4.25
N THR A 203 14.44 4.88 5.47
CA THR A 203 14.75 6.06 6.28
C THR A 203 16.27 6.17 6.47
N SER A 204 16.73 7.21 7.15
CA SER A 204 18.14 7.32 7.54
C SER A 204 18.53 6.39 8.70
N ALA A 205 17.55 5.76 9.36
CA ALA A 205 17.78 4.82 10.44
C ALA A 205 17.98 3.40 9.88
N PRO A 206 18.85 2.58 10.50
CA PRO A 206 18.94 1.17 10.17
C PRO A 206 17.64 0.45 10.57
N THR A 207 17.23 -0.53 9.77
CA THR A 207 16.10 -1.42 10.09
C THR A 207 16.55 -2.87 10.05
N ALA A 208 15.93 -3.71 10.87
CA ALA A 208 16.20 -5.14 10.94
C ALA A 208 15.59 -5.89 9.74
N LEU A 209 14.41 -5.47 9.27
CA LEU A 209 13.71 -6.07 8.14
C LEU A 209 13.80 -5.20 6.89
N SER A 210 14.20 -5.80 5.77
CA SER A 210 14.30 -5.10 4.48
C SER A 210 12.96 -4.53 3.97
N SER A 211 11.83 -5.10 4.40
CA SER A 211 10.47 -4.63 4.14
C SER A 211 10.11 -3.33 4.87
N ASN A 212 10.97 -2.89 5.80
CA ASN A 212 10.88 -1.59 6.46
C ASN A 212 11.91 -0.59 5.90
N ALA A 213 12.64 -0.95 4.84
CA ALA A 213 13.56 -0.07 4.13
C ALA A 213 13.42 -0.20 2.61
N LEU A 214 12.18 -0.18 2.13
CA LEU A 214 11.87 -0.31 0.71
C LEU A 214 12.16 1.00 -0.04
N ILE A 215 12.48 0.89 -1.32
CA ILE A 215 12.63 2.03 -2.23
C ILE A 215 11.53 1.91 -3.29
N PRO A 216 10.30 2.38 -2.99
CA PRO A 216 9.17 2.22 -3.89
C PRO A 216 9.29 3.17 -5.08
N LEU A 217 8.97 2.68 -6.27
CA LEU A 217 8.66 3.53 -7.41
C LEU A 217 7.23 4.07 -7.23
N SER A 218 7.04 5.38 -7.28
CA SER A 218 5.74 6.01 -7.02
C SER A 218 5.38 7.04 -8.09
N TYR A 219 4.09 7.11 -8.41
CA TYR A 219 3.50 8.11 -9.31
C TYR A 219 2.35 8.82 -8.61
N TRP A 220 2.19 10.12 -8.86
CA TRP A 220 1.19 10.95 -8.21
C TRP A 220 -0.09 11.07 -9.04
N TYR A 221 -1.15 10.40 -8.58
CA TYR A 221 -2.51 10.60 -9.10
C TYR A 221 -3.21 11.77 -8.38
N GLY A 222 -2.88 11.98 -7.10
CA GLY A 222 -3.30 13.13 -6.30
C GLY A 222 -4.75 13.12 -5.81
N HIS A 223 -5.53 12.08 -6.11
CA HIS A 223 -6.93 11.96 -5.69
C HIS A 223 -7.23 10.59 -5.10
N ALA A 224 -8.14 10.49 -4.13
CA ALA A 224 -8.57 9.19 -3.61
C ALA A 224 -9.46 8.43 -4.62
N GLU A 225 -10.31 9.16 -5.35
CA GLU A 225 -11.30 8.57 -6.25
C GLU A 225 -10.76 8.43 -7.69
N THR A 226 -10.67 7.20 -8.17
CA THR A 226 -10.20 6.87 -9.55
C THR A 226 -11.05 7.49 -10.67
N LYS A 227 -12.31 7.83 -10.40
CA LYS A 227 -13.21 8.49 -11.37
C LYS A 227 -12.86 9.97 -11.62
N LYS A 228 -12.00 10.60 -10.80
CA LYS A 228 -11.65 12.02 -10.92
C LYS A 228 -10.91 12.32 -12.23
N ASN A 229 -9.94 11.48 -12.58
CA ASN A 229 -9.19 11.60 -13.83
C ASN A 229 -8.72 10.21 -14.33
N PRO A 230 -9.62 9.40 -14.90
CA PRO A 230 -9.28 8.04 -15.32
C PRO A 230 -8.21 8.00 -16.42
N LEU A 231 -8.09 9.05 -17.24
CA LEU A 231 -7.03 9.18 -18.25
C LEU A 231 -5.65 9.33 -17.62
N LEU A 232 -5.55 10.13 -16.55
CA LEU A 232 -4.32 10.26 -15.78
C LEU A 232 -3.95 8.92 -15.15
N LEU A 233 -4.90 8.27 -14.47
CA LEU A 233 -4.64 6.98 -13.83
C LEU A 233 -4.19 5.92 -14.84
N ASP A 234 -4.81 5.84 -16.02
CA ASP A 234 -4.38 4.95 -17.11
C ASP A 234 -2.92 5.21 -17.51
N ARG A 235 -2.53 6.48 -17.71
CA ARG A 235 -1.16 6.85 -18.03
C ARG A 235 -0.18 6.46 -16.93
N LEU A 236 -0.50 6.75 -15.66
CA LEU A 236 0.37 6.41 -14.53
C LEU A 236 0.53 4.89 -14.37
N ILE A 237 -0.52 4.10 -14.61
CA ILE A 237 -0.44 2.62 -14.61
C ILE A 237 0.53 2.13 -15.69
N ARG A 238 0.49 2.71 -16.90
CA ARG A 238 1.42 2.36 -17.98
C ARG A 238 2.86 2.71 -17.63
N ASN A 239 3.10 3.93 -17.13
CA ASN A 239 4.43 4.38 -16.74
C ASN A 239 5.02 3.48 -15.64
N LEU A 240 4.19 3.08 -14.66
CA LEU A 240 4.58 2.12 -13.63
C LEU A 240 4.92 0.74 -14.23
N GLY A 241 4.11 0.25 -15.17
CA GLY A 241 4.36 -1.03 -15.85
C GLY A 241 5.61 -1.04 -16.73
N GLU A 242 5.90 0.05 -17.43
CA GLU A 242 7.11 0.22 -18.24
C GLU A 242 8.37 0.14 -17.38
N ASN A 243 8.42 0.89 -16.28
CA ASN A 243 9.56 0.85 -15.35
C ASN A 243 9.73 -0.52 -14.66
N ILE A 244 8.64 -1.22 -14.34
CA ILE A 244 8.71 -2.60 -13.84
C ILE A 244 9.25 -3.53 -14.94
N GLY A 245 8.85 -3.33 -16.19
CA GLY A 245 9.38 -4.06 -17.35
C GLY A 245 10.89 -3.84 -17.54
N GLU A 246 11.36 -2.60 -17.44
CA GLU A 246 12.79 -2.27 -17.51
C GLU A 246 13.56 -2.91 -16.35
N ARG A 247 13.01 -2.91 -15.13
CA ARG A 247 13.59 -3.62 -13.99
C ARG A 247 13.67 -5.13 -14.27
N ASP A 248 12.60 -5.73 -14.77
CA ASP A 248 12.52 -7.15 -15.09
C ASP A 248 13.55 -7.58 -16.15
N ASP A 249 13.87 -6.69 -17.11
CA ASP A 249 14.90 -6.94 -18.13
C ASP A 249 16.33 -6.87 -17.56
N ASN A 250 16.53 -6.06 -16.51
CA ASN A 250 17.82 -5.91 -15.82
C ASN A 250 18.00 -6.86 -14.61
N ASP A 251 16.92 -7.49 -14.14
CA ASP A 251 16.91 -8.43 -13.00
C ASP A 251 16.12 -9.71 -13.33
N PRO A 252 16.67 -10.62 -14.15
CA PRO A 252 15.98 -11.85 -14.54
C PRO A 252 15.62 -12.77 -13.36
N GLU A 253 16.42 -12.78 -12.29
CA GLU A 253 16.14 -13.55 -11.07
C GLU A 253 14.98 -12.93 -10.27
N GLY A 254 14.94 -11.61 -10.15
CA GLY A 254 13.78 -10.92 -9.59
C GLY A 254 12.52 -11.17 -10.44
N ARG A 255 12.64 -11.13 -11.77
CA ARG A 255 11.52 -11.33 -12.70
C ARG A 255 10.82 -12.68 -12.50
N VAL A 256 11.57 -13.76 -12.26
CA VAL A 256 10.96 -15.10 -12.03
C VAL A 256 10.18 -15.20 -10.73
N SER A 257 10.41 -14.27 -9.78
CA SER A 257 9.64 -14.18 -8.54
C SER A 257 8.21 -13.68 -8.76
N GLY A 258 7.95 -13.06 -9.91
CA GLY A 258 6.61 -12.63 -10.33
C GLY A 258 6.18 -11.25 -9.81
N VAL A 259 4.93 -10.91 -10.14
CA VAL A 259 4.30 -9.61 -9.82
C VAL A 259 2.94 -9.86 -9.18
N ILE A 260 2.61 -9.12 -8.14
CA ILE A 260 1.29 -9.14 -7.49
C ILE A 260 0.75 -7.70 -7.51
N VAL A 261 -0.43 -7.49 -8.10
CA VAL A 261 -1.04 -6.17 -8.28
C VAL A 261 -2.33 -6.09 -7.47
N ASP A 262 -2.31 -5.24 -6.44
CA ASP A 262 -3.49 -4.83 -5.68
C ASP A 262 -4.21 -3.66 -6.36
N THR A 263 -5.54 -3.68 -6.35
CA THR A 263 -6.38 -2.78 -7.16
C THR A 263 -7.43 -2.05 -6.33
N PRO A 264 -7.94 -0.90 -6.80
CA PRO A 264 -9.02 -0.21 -6.11
C PRO A 264 -10.34 -0.96 -6.20
N SER A 265 -11.18 -0.83 -5.17
CA SER A 265 -12.53 -1.44 -5.14
C SER A 265 -13.44 -0.99 -6.30
N SER A 266 -13.19 0.20 -6.86
CA SER A 266 -13.89 0.70 -8.04
C SER A 266 -13.75 -0.20 -9.26
N PHE A 267 -12.75 -1.11 -9.29
CA PHE A 267 -12.58 -2.09 -10.36
C PHE A 267 -13.60 -3.23 -10.30
N ALA A 268 -14.29 -3.39 -9.18
CA ALA A 268 -15.36 -4.38 -8.99
C ALA A 268 -16.77 -3.77 -9.06
N SER A 269 -16.90 -2.47 -8.83
CA SER A 269 -18.19 -1.77 -8.82
C SER A 269 -18.69 -1.54 -10.23
N SER A 270 -19.88 -2.08 -10.56
CA SER A 270 -20.57 -1.70 -11.80
C SER A 270 -21.22 -0.33 -11.62
N SER A 271 -20.59 0.75 -12.10
CA SER A 271 -21.28 2.03 -12.21
C SER A 271 -22.37 1.92 -13.28
N GLY A 272 -23.62 2.21 -12.92
CA GLY A 272 -24.69 2.38 -13.93
C GLY A 272 -24.38 3.53 -14.90
N THR A 273 -25.15 3.59 -16.00
CA THR A 273 -25.33 4.65 -17.06
C THR A 273 -24.16 5.49 -17.59
N ALA A 274 -23.00 5.59 -16.95
CA ALA A 274 -21.81 6.29 -17.41
C ALA A 274 -20.88 5.36 -18.23
N PRO A 275 -20.03 5.88 -19.14
CA PRO A 275 -19.03 5.07 -19.84
C PRO A 275 -18.14 4.34 -18.84
N ASP A 276 -18.07 3.02 -18.97
CA ASP A 276 -17.42 2.11 -18.02
C ASP A 276 -15.88 2.16 -18.17
N ASN A 277 -15.27 3.25 -17.68
CA ASN A 277 -13.79 3.44 -17.66
C ASN A 277 -13.07 2.35 -16.87
N ARG A 278 -13.81 1.59 -16.05
CA ARG A 278 -13.33 0.45 -15.28
C ARG A 278 -12.68 -0.61 -16.17
N HIS A 279 -13.33 -1.01 -17.27
CA HIS A 279 -12.77 -2.02 -18.17
C HIS A 279 -11.48 -1.54 -18.82
N THR A 280 -11.43 -0.26 -19.18
CA THR A 280 -10.22 0.37 -19.71
C THR A 280 -9.08 0.29 -18.68
N LEU A 281 -9.32 0.66 -17.43
CA LEU A 281 -8.30 0.62 -16.38
C LEU A 281 -7.87 -0.81 -16.00
N ILE A 282 -8.81 -1.76 -15.94
CA ILE A 282 -8.46 -3.20 -15.75
C ILE A 282 -7.58 -3.67 -16.90
N LYS A 283 -7.95 -3.33 -18.14
CA LYS A 283 -7.15 -3.67 -19.32
C LYS A 283 -5.77 -2.99 -19.28
N ALA A 284 -5.69 -1.73 -18.84
CA ALA A 284 -4.43 -1.03 -18.65
C ALA A 284 -3.52 -1.78 -17.69
N CYS A 285 -4.03 -2.26 -16.54
CA CYS A 285 -3.26 -3.11 -15.63
C CYS A 285 -2.84 -4.44 -16.28
N VAL A 286 -3.76 -5.11 -16.99
CA VAL A 286 -3.46 -6.38 -17.66
C VAL A 286 -2.32 -6.23 -18.66
N ASP A 287 -2.38 -5.18 -19.48
CA ASP A 287 -1.39 -4.94 -20.53
C ASP A 287 -0.08 -4.40 -19.95
N ALA A 288 -0.13 -3.41 -19.06
CA ALA A 288 1.06 -2.78 -18.46
C ALA A 288 1.89 -3.75 -17.60
N PHE A 289 1.22 -4.60 -16.80
CA PHE A 289 1.89 -5.56 -15.92
C PHE A 289 2.01 -6.96 -16.52
N ARG A 290 1.61 -7.16 -17.79
CA ARG A 290 1.64 -8.45 -18.50
C ARG A 290 0.98 -9.58 -17.71
N ILE A 291 -0.23 -9.33 -17.22
CA ILE A 291 -0.94 -10.24 -16.31
C ILE A 291 -1.27 -11.58 -16.98
N ASN A 292 -1.02 -12.67 -16.27
CA ASN A 292 -1.36 -14.04 -16.67
C ASN A 292 -2.23 -14.79 -15.63
N VAL A 293 -2.56 -14.15 -14.50
CA VAL A 293 -3.56 -14.66 -13.54
C VAL A 293 -4.40 -13.51 -13.00
N ILE A 294 -5.73 -13.65 -13.03
CA ILE A 294 -6.64 -12.79 -12.27
C ILE A 294 -7.21 -13.56 -11.09
N LEU A 295 -7.06 -13.01 -9.88
CA LEU A 295 -7.73 -13.49 -8.66
C LEU A 295 -8.94 -12.60 -8.37
N VAL A 296 -10.13 -13.18 -8.24
CA VAL A 296 -11.35 -12.45 -7.85
C VAL A 296 -11.76 -12.82 -6.43
N VAL A 297 -11.70 -11.86 -5.51
CA VAL A 297 -11.99 -12.09 -4.08
C VAL A 297 -13.49 -11.97 -3.81
N GLY A 298 -14.13 -13.10 -3.52
CA GLY A 298 -15.49 -13.16 -2.96
C GLY A 298 -16.62 -12.58 -3.82
N HIS A 299 -16.45 -12.41 -5.14
CA HIS A 299 -17.44 -11.73 -5.99
C HIS A 299 -17.77 -12.47 -7.29
N GLU A 300 -18.84 -13.25 -7.26
CA GLU A 300 -19.26 -14.15 -8.35
C GLU A 300 -19.51 -13.43 -9.68
N LYS A 301 -20.27 -12.33 -9.65
CA LYS A 301 -20.63 -11.57 -10.88
C LYS A 301 -19.38 -11.04 -11.59
N LEU A 302 -18.40 -10.56 -10.82
CA LEU A 302 -17.13 -10.06 -11.36
C LEU A 302 -16.29 -11.21 -11.90
N ASN A 303 -16.29 -12.36 -11.22
CA ASN A 303 -15.60 -13.55 -11.71
C ASN A 303 -16.13 -13.99 -13.08
N VAL A 304 -17.45 -14.13 -13.22
CA VAL A 304 -18.08 -14.48 -14.51
C VAL A 304 -17.74 -13.44 -15.60
N GLU A 305 -17.75 -12.16 -15.24
CA GLU A 305 -17.39 -11.08 -16.16
C GLU A 305 -15.94 -11.17 -16.63
N MET A 306 -14.99 -11.32 -15.69
CA MET A 306 -13.56 -11.44 -16.01
C MET A 306 -13.26 -12.73 -16.76
N GLN A 307 -13.92 -13.84 -16.44
CA GLN A 307 -13.82 -15.09 -17.18
C GLN A 307 -14.24 -14.91 -18.64
N ARG A 308 -15.32 -14.16 -18.89
CA ARG A 308 -15.78 -13.87 -20.27
C ARG A 308 -14.79 -12.98 -21.03
N LEU A 309 -14.17 -12.01 -20.35
CA LEU A 309 -13.25 -11.05 -20.99
C LEU A 309 -11.84 -11.60 -21.21
N PHE A 310 -11.31 -12.38 -20.26
CA PHE A 310 -9.91 -12.78 -20.22
C PHE A 310 -9.67 -14.30 -20.11
N GLY A 311 -10.69 -15.09 -19.78
CA GLY A 311 -10.54 -16.53 -19.50
C GLY A 311 -10.11 -17.39 -20.69
N SER A 312 -10.15 -16.84 -21.92
CA SER A 312 -9.57 -17.48 -23.11
C SER A 312 -8.08 -17.17 -23.31
N ARG A 313 -7.57 -16.11 -22.65
CA ARG A 313 -6.17 -15.68 -22.73
C ARG A 313 -5.34 -16.31 -21.62
N PHE A 314 -5.87 -16.31 -20.39
CA PHE A 314 -5.15 -16.76 -19.21
C PHE A 314 -6.10 -17.08 -18.04
N THR A 315 -5.54 -17.56 -16.93
CA THR A 315 -6.30 -18.05 -15.77
C THR A 315 -7.05 -16.93 -15.06
N VAL A 316 -8.35 -17.12 -14.86
CA VAL A 316 -9.19 -16.31 -13.98
C VAL A 316 -9.76 -17.23 -12.92
N VAL A 317 -9.55 -16.93 -11.64
CA VAL A 317 -10.01 -17.78 -10.54
C VAL A 317 -10.60 -16.95 -9.42
N LYS A 318 -11.73 -17.41 -8.89
CA LYS A 318 -12.35 -16.84 -7.70
C LYS A 318 -11.77 -17.48 -6.45
N ILE A 319 -11.46 -16.65 -5.46
CA ILE A 319 -11.04 -17.09 -4.12
C ILE A 319 -12.03 -16.61 -3.06
N PRO A 320 -12.21 -17.35 -1.95
CA PRO A 320 -13.13 -16.95 -0.88
C PRO A 320 -12.68 -15.63 -0.22
N LYS A 321 -13.65 -14.82 0.19
CA LYS A 321 -13.44 -13.66 1.09
C LYS A 321 -13.35 -14.18 2.52
N SER A 322 -12.45 -13.63 3.35
CA SER A 322 -12.44 -13.92 4.78
C SER A 322 -13.66 -13.33 5.49
N GLY A 323 -14.30 -14.11 6.37
CA GLY A 323 -15.35 -13.62 7.25
C GLY A 323 -14.87 -12.60 8.28
N GLY A 324 -13.54 -12.48 8.47
CA GLY A 324 -12.92 -11.48 9.36
C GLY A 324 -12.72 -10.10 8.73
N VAL A 325 -13.05 -9.92 7.44
CA VAL A 325 -12.93 -8.61 6.81
C VAL A 325 -14.03 -7.68 7.30
N VAL A 326 -13.62 -6.58 7.92
CA VAL A 326 -14.51 -5.59 8.52
C VAL A 326 -14.93 -4.56 7.47
N GLU A 327 -16.16 -4.04 7.60
CA GLU A 327 -16.59 -2.89 6.81
C GLU A 327 -15.95 -1.60 7.33
N LEU A 328 -15.29 -0.88 6.43
CA LEU A 328 -14.60 0.36 6.77
C LEU A 328 -15.46 1.55 6.35
N ASP A 329 -15.93 2.32 7.34
CA ASP A 329 -16.70 3.53 7.08
C ASP A 329 -15.82 4.68 6.57
N HIS A 330 -16.46 5.74 6.07
CA HIS A 330 -15.76 6.90 5.52
C HIS A 330 -14.86 7.59 6.56
N SER A 331 -15.31 7.67 7.81
CA SER A 331 -14.61 8.35 8.89
C SER A 331 -13.32 7.62 9.27
N TYR A 332 -13.35 6.29 9.30
CA TYR A 332 -12.17 5.45 9.50
C TYR A 332 -11.17 5.66 8.36
N ARG A 333 -11.64 5.62 7.10
CA ARG A 333 -10.77 5.85 5.93
C ARG A 333 -10.09 7.22 5.99
N GLU A 334 -10.80 8.25 6.44
CA GLU A 334 -10.23 9.58 6.62
C GLU A 334 -9.14 9.61 7.70
N ARG A 335 -9.38 8.99 8.85
CA ARG A 335 -8.37 8.88 9.92
C ARG A 335 -7.15 8.07 9.49
N VAL A 336 -7.35 6.95 8.79
CA VAL A 336 -6.23 6.16 8.24
C VAL A 336 -5.38 7.01 7.30
N ARG A 337 -5.99 7.79 6.40
CA ARG A 337 -5.22 8.70 5.54
C ARG A 337 -4.41 9.72 6.33
N ASN A 338 -4.97 10.27 7.41
CA ASN A 338 -4.22 11.15 8.31
C ASN A 338 -3.06 10.41 8.99
N TYR A 339 -3.26 9.17 9.45
CA TYR A 339 -2.18 8.35 10.00
C TYR A 339 -1.09 8.08 8.96
N GLN A 340 -1.44 7.81 7.71
CA GLN A 340 -0.49 7.58 6.61
C GLN A 340 0.34 8.84 6.31
N LEU A 341 -0.31 10.00 6.20
CA LEU A 341 0.37 11.29 6.02
C LEU A 341 1.31 11.58 7.17
N HIS A 342 0.82 11.46 8.41
CA HIS A 342 1.63 11.70 9.60
C HIS A 342 2.82 10.75 9.69
N THR A 343 2.59 9.47 9.40
CA THR A 343 3.62 8.42 9.44
C THR A 343 4.70 8.66 8.38
N TYR A 344 4.34 9.17 7.20
CA TYR A 344 5.32 9.55 6.19
C TYR A 344 6.29 10.65 6.68
N MET A 345 5.80 11.65 7.41
CA MET A 345 6.62 12.77 7.89
C MET A 345 7.36 12.46 9.20
N TYR A 346 6.69 11.87 10.17
CA TYR A 346 7.16 11.72 11.55
C TYR A 346 7.47 10.27 11.94
N GLY A 347 7.28 9.34 11.00
CA GLY A 347 7.44 7.93 11.29
C GLY A 347 6.30 7.36 12.13
N GLN A 348 6.46 6.12 12.57
CA GLN A 348 5.44 5.38 13.27
C GLN A 348 5.77 5.29 14.75
N LYS A 349 4.97 5.93 15.60
CA LYS A 349 5.04 5.82 17.04
C LYS A 349 3.78 5.15 17.57
N ILE A 350 3.93 4.05 18.33
CA ILE A 350 2.81 3.41 19.02
C ILE A 350 3.14 3.38 20.51
N ASP A 351 2.42 4.19 21.30
CA ASP A 351 2.59 4.16 22.75
C ASP A 351 2.11 2.78 23.28
N PRO A 352 2.96 2.03 24.01
CA PRO A 352 2.60 0.72 24.51
C PRO A 352 1.49 0.80 25.57
N PRO A 353 0.66 -0.26 25.71
CA PRO A 353 -0.25 -0.36 26.84
C PRO A 353 0.49 -0.25 28.19
N PRO A 354 -0.22 0.13 29.27
CA PRO A 354 0.35 0.07 30.62
C PRO A 354 0.99 -1.30 30.89
N ASP A 355 2.08 -1.32 31.65
CA ASP A 355 2.84 -2.52 32.05
C ASP A 355 3.64 -3.23 30.95
N VAL A 356 3.53 -2.81 29.69
CA VAL A 356 4.38 -3.31 28.59
C VAL A 356 5.67 -2.50 28.53
N THR A 357 6.78 -3.10 28.99
CA THR A 357 8.09 -2.44 29.09
C THR A 357 9.00 -2.63 27.88
N SER A 358 8.74 -3.67 27.08
CA SER A 358 9.52 -4.00 25.88
C SER A 358 8.61 -4.62 24.83
N ALA A 359 8.51 -3.98 23.68
CA ALA A 359 7.77 -4.50 22.54
C ALA A 359 8.33 -3.93 21.22
N MET A 360 7.99 -4.58 20.11
CA MET A 360 8.43 -4.23 18.78
C MET A 360 7.26 -3.74 17.94
N VAL A 361 7.50 -2.79 17.04
CA VAL A 361 6.51 -2.32 16.08
C VAL A 361 6.94 -2.83 14.71
N GLY A 362 6.15 -3.70 14.09
CA GLY A 362 6.46 -4.22 12.76
C GLY A 362 7.79 -4.98 12.68
N GLY A 363 8.24 -5.58 13.79
CA GLY A 363 9.53 -6.29 13.88
C GLY A 363 10.73 -5.39 14.21
N GLU A 364 10.54 -4.08 14.34
CA GLU A 364 11.57 -3.11 14.70
C GLU A 364 11.44 -2.63 16.15
N ALA A 365 12.50 -2.04 16.69
CA ALA A 365 12.39 -1.27 17.92
C ALA A 365 11.65 0.05 17.65
N ASP A 366 10.73 0.45 18.53
CA ASP A 366 9.89 1.64 18.35
C ASP A 366 10.69 2.93 18.11
N ILE A 367 11.84 3.07 18.78
CA ILE A 367 12.71 4.26 18.62
C ILE A 367 13.28 4.43 17.21
N ASP A 368 13.45 3.34 16.46
CA ASP A 368 14.06 3.36 15.12
C ASP A 368 13.05 3.79 14.05
N LEU A 369 11.75 3.84 14.41
CA LEU A 369 10.66 4.21 13.52
C LEU A 369 10.22 5.66 13.66
N ILE A 370 10.81 6.45 14.56
CA ILE A 370 10.48 7.87 14.75
C ILE A 370 11.36 8.73 13.83
N LEU A 371 10.71 9.60 13.04
CA LEU A 371 11.39 10.49 12.09
C LEU A 371 11.30 11.94 12.53
N SER A 372 12.24 12.75 12.03
CA SER A 372 12.35 14.18 12.33
C SER A 372 12.33 14.97 11.01
N PRO A 373 11.15 15.37 10.52
CA PRO A 373 11.04 16.15 9.29
C PRO A 373 11.60 17.56 9.51
N SER A 374 11.87 18.26 8.40
CA SER A 374 12.40 19.62 8.40
C SER A 374 11.35 20.60 7.92
N SER A 375 11.22 21.73 8.62
CA SER A 375 10.43 22.87 8.18
C SER A 375 11.36 23.96 7.63
N CYS A 376 11.07 24.45 6.43
CA CYS A 376 11.86 25.49 5.78
C CYS A 376 10.97 26.57 5.15
N ILE A 377 11.48 27.79 5.05
CA ILE A 377 10.77 28.91 4.41
C ILE A 377 11.41 29.15 3.03
N ILE A 378 10.61 29.07 1.98
CA ILE A 378 11.02 29.29 0.59
C ILE A 378 10.24 30.43 -0.06
N LYS A 379 10.78 31.01 -1.15
CA LYS A 379 10.07 32.02 -1.95
C LYS A 379 9.15 31.35 -2.98
N PHE A 380 8.07 32.03 -3.40
CA PHE A 380 7.09 31.51 -4.38
C PHE A 380 7.66 31.08 -5.75
N GLY A 381 8.89 31.47 -6.10
CA GLY A 381 9.55 31.07 -7.36
C GLY A 381 10.60 29.97 -7.20
N GLU A 382 10.86 29.50 -5.98
CA GLU A 382 11.86 28.45 -5.75
C GLU A 382 11.33 27.06 -6.10
N LEU A 383 10.02 26.83 -5.95
CA LEU A 383 9.35 25.57 -6.29
C LEU A 383 8.24 25.83 -7.31
N ALA A 384 8.30 25.18 -8.47
CA ALA A 384 7.24 25.25 -9.47
C ALA A 384 6.13 24.24 -9.14
N ILE A 385 4.93 24.72 -8.84
CA ILE A 385 3.80 23.87 -8.43
C ILE A 385 2.77 23.82 -9.55
N TYR A 386 2.40 22.62 -9.99
CA TYR A 386 1.38 22.40 -11.01
C TYR A 386 0.21 21.61 -10.44
N ARG A 387 -0.97 21.78 -11.02
CA ARG A 387 -2.11 20.88 -10.86
C ARG A 387 -2.46 20.26 -12.21
N ILE A 388 -3.00 19.05 -12.23
CA ILE A 388 -3.39 18.39 -13.48
C ILE A 388 -4.88 18.58 -13.72
N GLY A 389 -5.24 19.15 -14.88
CA GLY A 389 -6.62 19.49 -15.23
C GLY A 389 -7.19 20.64 -14.40
N ALA A 390 -8.52 20.77 -14.40
CA ALA A 390 -9.24 21.81 -13.67
C ALA A 390 -10.14 21.21 -12.57
N GLU A 391 -10.28 21.94 -11.46
CA GLU A 391 -11.02 21.55 -10.25
C GLU A 391 -12.52 21.33 -10.45
N SER A 392 -13.09 22.04 -11.43
CA SER A 392 -14.47 21.88 -11.89
C SER A 392 -14.49 22.02 -13.40
N LEU A 393 -14.45 20.88 -14.09
CA LEU A 393 -14.74 20.85 -15.51
C LEU A 393 -16.25 20.75 -15.69
N ALA A 394 -16.86 21.82 -16.21
CA ALA A 394 -18.24 21.73 -16.68
C ALA A 394 -18.34 20.56 -17.68
N PRO A 395 -19.36 19.69 -17.57
CA PRO A 395 -19.57 18.65 -18.56
C PRO A 395 -19.74 19.29 -19.93
N SER A 396 -19.34 18.59 -21.00
CA SER A 396 -19.47 19.11 -22.37
C SER A 396 -20.91 19.50 -22.73
N SER A 397 -21.90 18.90 -22.05
CA SER A 397 -23.32 19.24 -22.13
C SER A 397 -23.69 20.61 -21.54
N ALA A 398 -22.85 21.18 -20.67
CA ALA A 398 -23.00 22.51 -20.10
C ALA A 398 -22.20 23.58 -20.88
N LEU A 399 -21.50 23.21 -21.95
CA LEU A 399 -20.85 24.17 -22.86
C LEU A 399 -21.88 24.69 -23.88
N PRO A 400 -21.80 25.99 -24.28
CA PRO A 400 -22.62 26.53 -25.34
C PRO A 400 -22.48 25.74 -26.65
N ILE A 401 -23.56 25.62 -27.42
CA ILE A 401 -23.55 24.96 -28.72
C ILE A 401 -22.48 25.60 -29.62
N GLY A 402 -21.50 24.81 -30.05
CA GLY A 402 -20.37 25.25 -30.88
C GLY A 402 -19.08 25.61 -30.11
N ALA A 403 -19.09 25.61 -28.77
CA ALA A 403 -17.89 25.76 -27.97
C ALA A 403 -17.17 24.41 -27.78
N ALA A 404 -15.89 24.35 -28.15
CA ALA A 404 -15.01 23.25 -27.80
C ALA A 404 -14.36 23.51 -26.43
N ARG A 405 -14.14 22.44 -25.66
CA ARG A 405 -13.47 22.52 -24.35
C ARG A 405 -12.04 23.05 -24.55
N THR A 406 -11.65 24.09 -23.80
CA THR A 406 -10.36 24.77 -23.93
C THR A 406 -9.25 24.19 -23.06
N LEU A 407 -9.57 23.46 -21.98
CA LEU A 407 -8.60 22.83 -21.07
C LEU A 407 -8.69 21.30 -21.18
N SER A 408 -7.56 20.65 -21.44
CA SER A 408 -7.45 19.19 -21.43
C SER A 408 -7.48 18.66 -19.99
N GLU A 409 -8.09 17.48 -19.78
CA GLU A 409 -8.10 16.79 -18.48
C GLU A 409 -6.69 16.39 -18.02
N MET A 410 -5.74 16.32 -18.95
CA MET A 410 -4.33 15.97 -18.70
C MET A 410 -3.41 17.20 -18.65
N GLN A 411 -3.93 18.41 -18.90
CA GLN A 411 -3.09 19.59 -18.99
C GLN A 411 -2.51 19.98 -17.63
N PRO A 412 -1.18 20.09 -17.49
CA PRO A 412 -0.57 20.68 -16.31
C PRO A 412 -0.82 22.19 -16.29
N VAL A 413 -1.32 22.70 -15.18
CA VAL A 413 -1.62 24.12 -14.96
C VAL A 413 -0.78 24.62 -13.79
N LEU A 414 0.04 25.64 -14.05
CA LEU A 414 0.86 26.27 -13.00
C LEU A 414 -0.04 26.94 -11.96
N VAL A 415 0.22 26.64 -10.68
CA VAL A 415 -0.50 27.20 -9.54
C VAL A 415 0.23 28.46 -9.07
N ASP A 416 -0.49 29.58 -8.95
CA ASP A 416 0.04 30.81 -8.34
C ASP A 416 -0.14 30.77 -6.82
N PRO A 417 0.95 30.70 -6.02
CA PRO A 417 0.84 30.66 -4.56
C PRO A 417 0.28 31.96 -3.94
N ALA A 418 0.33 33.08 -4.67
CA ALA A 418 -0.24 34.34 -4.20
C ALA A 418 -1.78 34.40 -4.37
N SER A 419 -2.36 33.48 -5.16
CA SER A 419 -3.80 33.43 -5.36
C SER A 419 -4.52 32.91 -4.11
N SER A 420 -5.60 33.58 -3.72
CA SER A 420 -6.47 33.14 -2.63
C SER A 420 -7.19 31.82 -2.93
N SER A 421 -7.30 31.45 -4.21
CA SER A 421 -7.88 30.18 -4.66
C SER A 421 -6.80 29.15 -5.04
N SER A 422 -5.57 29.32 -4.57
CA SER A 422 -4.47 28.39 -4.89
C SER A 422 -4.67 26.99 -4.29
N GLY A 423 -5.42 26.89 -3.19
CA GLY A 423 -5.62 25.64 -2.47
C GLY A 423 -4.34 25.08 -1.85
N LEU A 424 -3.28 25.90 -1.72
CA LEU A 424 -1.97 25.40 -1.29
C LEU A 424 -1.86 25.23 0.22
N LEU A 425 -2.54 26.03 1.05
CA LEU A 425 -2.40 25.91 2.50
C LEU A 425 -2.86 24.53 2.97
N ASN A 426 -2.00 23.86 3.74
CA ASN A 426 -2.12 22.47 4.19
C ASN A 426 -2.12 21.43 3.08
N SER A 427 -1.87 21.79 1.82
CA SER A 427 -1.87 20.81 0.74
C SER A 427 -0.67 19.87 0.79
N ILE A 428 -0.90 18.64 0.30
CA ILE A 428 0.16 17.69 -0.02
C ILE A 428 0.65 17.93 -1.45
N LEU A 429 1.96 18.07 -1.59
CA LEU A 429 2.65 18.20 -2.88
C LEU A 429 3.52 16.99 -3.15
N ALA A 430 3.42 16.40 -4.34
CA ALA A 430 4.35 15.38 -4.81
C ALA A 430 5.52 16.04 -5.53
N LEU A 431 6.73 15.92 -4.97
CA LEU A 431 7.97 16.40 -5.57
C LEU A 431 8.40 15.42 -6.65
N LEU A 432 8.54 15.90 -7.88
CA LEU A 432 8.89 15.08 -9.03
C LEU A 432 10.41 14.91 -9.17
N ALA A 433 10.81 13.80 -9.80
CA ALA A 433 12.16 13.63 -10.30
C ALA A 433 12.51 14.77 -11.28
N PRO A 434 13.80 15.13 -11.39
CA PRO A 434 14.22 16.09 -12.41
C PRO A 434 13.99 15.54 -13.81
N PHE A 435 13.67 16.42 -14.75
CA PHE A 435 13.63 16.12 -16.18
C PHE A 435 14.98 15.55 -16.64
N ASN A 436 14.94 14.67 -17.65
CA ASN A 436 16.16 14.12 -18.23
C ASN A 436 16.95 15.27 -18.91
N PRO A 437 18.21 15.52 -18.49
CA PRO A 437 19.01 16.60 -19.07
C PRO A 437 19.35 16.40 -20.55
N ASP A 438 19.36 15.15 -21.01
CA ASP A 438 19.74 14.78 -22.37
C ASP A 438 18.58 14.91 -23.38
N GLU A 439 17.38 15.21 -22.89
CA GLU A 439 16.17 15.31 -23.72
C GLU A 439 16.02 16.74 -24.27
N SER A 440 16.28 16.89 -25.58
CA SER A 440 16.29 18.18 -26.27
C SER A 440 14.89 18.71 -26.60
N GLU A 441 13.89 17.83 -26.64
CA GLU A 441 12.49 18.17 -26.93
C GLU A 441 11.64 17.92 -25.69
N ARG A 442 11.22 19.01 -25.04
CA ARG A 442 10.24 18.94 -23.94
C ARG A 442 8.85 19.17 -24.50
N TYR A 443 7.91 18.31 -24.15
CA TYR A 443 6.48 18.52 -24.43
C TYR A 443 5.73 18.86 -23.15
N ASP A 444 4.63 19.60 -23.27
CA ASP A 444 3.92 20.19 -22.14
C ASP A 444 3.46 19.17 -21.08
N GLU A 445 3.26 17.91 -21.48
CA GLU A 445 2.78 16.82 -20.62
C GLU A 445 3.89 15.89 -20.10
N GLU A 446 5.17 16.16 -20.36
CA GLU A 446 6.32 15.35 -19.89
C GLU A 446 6.32 15.22 -18.35
N ILE A 447 5.84 16.24 -17.65
CA ILE A 447 5.67 16.26 -16.19
C ILE A 447 4.79 15.11 -15.66
N LEU A 448 3.89 14.57 -16.49
CA LEU A 448 3.00 13.47 -16.13
C LEU A 448 3.71 12.10 -16.15
N ASP A 449 4.91 12.04 -16.74
CA ASP A 449 5.70 10.82 -16.88
C ASP A 449 6.80 10.71 -15.83
N LEU A 450 7.04 11.79 -15.08
CA LEU A 450 8.01 11.82 -14.00
C LEU A 450 7.49 11.08 -12.77
N ASN A 451 8.35 10.24 -12.20
CA ASN A 451 8.09 9.60 -10.91
C ASN A 451 8.27 10.60 -9.75
N VAL A 452 7.71 10.22 -8.60
CA VAL A 452 7.77 11.01 -7.37
C VAL A 452 9.03 10.63 -6.57
N ILE A 453 9.78 11.64 -6.12
CA ILE A 453 10.96 11.47 -5.26
C ILE A 453 10.70 11.79 -3.79
N GLY A 454 9.54 12.36 -3.47
CA GLY A 454 9.08 12.60 -2.11
C GLY A 454 7.83 13.46 -2.05
N PHE A 455 7.25 13.59 -0.86
CA PHE A 455 6.06 14.40 -0.60
C PHE A 455 6.39 15.54 0.37
N LEU A 456 5.72 16.68 0.17
CA LEU A 456 5.90 17.91 0.93
C LEU A 456 4.52 18.38 1.44
N VAL A 457 4.52 19.14 2.53
CA VAL A 457 3.32 19.81 3.05
C VAL A 457 3.57 21.32 3.08
N VAL A 458 2.64 22.10 2.56
CA VAL A 458 2.67 23.56 2.70
C VAL A 458 1.95 23.95 4.00
N THR A 459 2.69 24.35 5.03
CA THR A 459 2.10 24.63 6.35
C THR A 459 1.76 26.11 6.58
N ASN A 460 2.31 27.02 5.76
CA ASN A 460 1.99 28.44 5.84
C ASN A 460 2.23 29.15 4.51
N ILE A 461 1.46 30.20 4.23
CA ILE A 461 1.58 31.06 3.05
C ILE A 461 1.61 32.52 3.49
N ASP A 462 2.75 33.18 3.27
CA ASP A 462 2.96 34.61 3.49
C ASP A 462 2.95 35.33 2.13
N ALA A 463 1.75 35.62 1.63
CA ALA A 463 1.56 36.30 0.35
C ALA A 463 2.21 37.71 0.31
N PRO A 464 2.11 38.56 1.36
CA PRO A 464 2.79 39.87 1.37
C PRO A 464 4.30 39.80 1.15
N HIS A 465 4.98 38.82 1.78
CA HIS A 465 6.44 38.65 1.62
C HIS A 465 6.82 37.66 0.51
N ARG A 466 5.84 37.11 -0.22
CA ARG A 466 5.99 36.10 -1.28
C ARG A 466 6.77 34.87 -0.83
N LYS A 467 6.46 34.37 0.36
CA LYS A 467 7.10 33.21 1.00
C LYS A 467 6.08 32.17 1.41
N MET A 468 6.49 30.91 1.49
CA MET A 468 5.71 29.81 2.07
C MET A 468 6.60 28.93 2.94
N THR A 469 5.99 28.33 3.95
CA THR A 469 6.64 27.35 4.82
C THR A 469 6.31 25.95 4.31
N ILE A 470 7.35 25.14 4.11
CA ILE A 470 7.28 23.78 3.63
C ILE A 470 7.81 22.83 4.70
N LEU A 471 7.00 21.87 5.10
CA LEU A 471 7.44 20.68 5.82
C LEU A 471 7.87 19.62 4.81
N ALA A 472 9.09 19.11 4.97
CA ALA A 472 9.71 18.13 4.09
C ALA A 472 10.32 17.00 4.92
N PRO A 473 10.40 15.77 4.39
CA PRO A 473 11.03 14.64 5.10
C PRO A 473 12.55 14.82 5.31
N ASN A 474 13.20 15.72 4.57
CA ASN A 474 14.62 15.99 4.67
C ASN A 474 14.95 17.48 4.40
N GLN A 475 16.20 17.87 4.65
CA GLN A 475 16.70 19.26 4.50
C GLN A 475 17.16 19.62 3.08
N GLY A 476 16.70 18.91 2.06
CA GLY A 476 17.10 19.16 0.67
C GLY A 476 16.63 20.53 0.15
N SER A 477 17.44 21.16 -0.71
CA SER A 477 16.99 22.38 -1.41
C SER A 477 15.81 22.07 -2.32
N LEU A 478 14.82 22.97 -2.34
CA LEU A 478 13.66 22.92 -3.23
C LEU A 478 13.81 23.81 -4.46
N ALA A 479 14.88 24.61 -4.53
CA ALA A 479 15.11 25.57 -5.61
C ALA A 479 15.22 24.90 -6.97
N GLY A 480 14.40 25.34 -7.93
CA GLY A 480 14.38 24.84 -9.31
C GLY A 480 13.69 23.49 -9.47
N LYS A 481 13.03 22.96 -8.43
CA LYS A 481 12.28 21.71 -8.49
C LYS A 481 10.83 21.93 -8.92
N THR A 482 10.18 20.83 -9.30
CA THR A 482 8.80 20.79 -9.74
C THR A 482 7.98 19.88 -8.84
N ALA A 483 6.78 20.31 -8.48
CA ALA A 483 5.85 19.53 -7.67
C ALA A 483 4.42 19.55 -8.24
N LEU A 484 3.67 18.48 -7.95
CA LEU A 484 2.26 18.36 -8.30
C LEU A 484 1.38 18.48 -7.06
N LEU A 485 0.34 19.30 -7.16
CA LEU A 485 -0.72 19.46 -6.17
C LEU A 485 -1.77 18.36 -6.34
N GLY A 486 -2.20 17.72 -5.24
CA GLY A 486 -3.36 16.83 -5.20
C GLY A 486 -4.54 17.42 -4.43
N SER A 487 -5.50 16.58 -4.06
CA SER A 487 -6.69 16.92 -3.28
C SER A 487 -6.64 16.41 -1.84
N PHE A 488 -5.46 16.10 -1.32
CA PHE A 488 -5.27 15.69 0.07
C PHE A 488 -4.73 16.87 0.87
N ASP A 489 -5.30 17.04 2.06
CA ASP A 489 -4.92 18.07 3.01
C ASP A 489 -4.28 17.44 4.23
N TRP A 490 -3.24 18.09 4.73
CA TRP A 490 -2.57 17.81 5.98
C TRP A 490 -3.38 18.33 7.16
N GLN A 491 -3.50 17.51 8.19
CA GLN A 491 -4.06 17.87 9.48
C GLN A 491 -2.97 17.64 10.54
N GLU A 492 -2.69 18.66 11.36
CA GLU A 492 -1.76 18.55 12.49
C GLU A 492 -2.34 17.74 13.65
#